data_AF-A0A8T6ZQ93-F1
#
_entry.id   AF-A0A8T6ZQ93-F1
#
_cell.length_a   1.000
_cell.length_b   1.000
_cell.length_c   1.000
_cell.angle_alpha   90.00
_cell.angle_beta   90.00
_cell.angle_gamma   90.00
#
_symmetry.space_group_name_H-M   'P 1'
#
loop_
_entity.id
_entity.type
_entity.pdbx_description
1 polymer ?
#
loop_
_entity_poly.entity_id
_entity_poly.type
_entity_poly.pdbx_seq_one_letter_code
_entity_poly.pdbx_strand_id
1 'polypeptide(L)'
;MKRILGTLILLASSAQLSAQWLTLPTPGVPRASDGMPDLSAPAPRAADGRPDLTGLWRPTRVQSGLRDQRNLQPWVRTIIEEHERTFFTQNPRFRCLPAGPDNLAYMSNSYGLRRFLQHPQMIAMHYNDGTYREIFMDGRELEPDPLRTWMGYSVGRWDGDTLEVHSNGYNSNTWLGAGISHSDQLRTVERYERTDFGHMRVEVIYEDPGALEAPVSAVIDMTLAADEPMLETVCTEAYGGEQAGWTSQVEERDESAVEVAPEILASYVGTYAGLYLQNYITLEVTLEDGQLYFSKNDRARQPLIPKSESSFLGGILGYVFTVDEDGTATTISEVHVSGAWPFSRVE
;
A
#
# COMPACT_ATOMS: atom_id res chain seq x y z
N MET A 1 47.23 -26.50 9.57
CA MET A 1 46.98 -26.11 8.17
C MET A 1 45.72 -26.74 7.56
N LYS A 2 45.50 -28.06 7.63
CA LYS A 2 44.29 -28.71 7.05
C LYS A 2 42.94 -28.22 7.62
N ARG A 3 42.88 -27.83 8.90
CA ARG A 3 41.66 -27.29 9.53
C ARG A 3 41.36 -25.84 9.14
N ILE A 4 42.37 -25.02 8.87
CA ILE A 4 42.21 -23.60 8.47
C ILE A 4 41.73 -23.52 7.01
N LEU A 5 42.18 -24.44 6.16
CA LEU A 5 41.73 -24.53 4.77
C LEU A 5 40.25 -24.97 4.66
N GLY A 6 39.76 -25.81 5.57
CA GLY A 6 38.35 -26.22 5.62
C GLY A 6 37.41 -25.08 6.03
N THR A 7 37.81 -24.23 6.97
CA THR A 7 37.00 -23.08 7.42
C THR A 7 36.88 -21.99 6.34
N LEU A 8 37.94 -21.77 5.55
CA LEU A 8 37.91 -20.82 4.43
C LEU A 8 37.00 -21.27 3.28
N ILE A 9 36.87 -22.58 3.04
CA ILE A 9 35.94 -23.12 2.03
C ILE A 9 34.48 -22.99 2.49
N LEU A 10 34.19 -23.21 3.78
CA LEU A 10 32.85 -23.04 4.35
C LEU A 10 32.38 -21.57 4.37
N LEU A 11 33.29 -20.61 4.58
CA LEU A 11 33.00 -19.17 4.50
C LEU A 11 32.83 -18.68 3.05
N ALA A 12 33.48 -19.34 2.07
CA ALA A 12 33.29 -19.02 0.65
C ALA A 12 31.99 -19.60 0.08
N SER A 13 31.44 -20.67 0.66
CA SER A 13 30.12 -21.21 0.30
C SER A 13 28.94 -20.41 0.86
N SER A 14 29.21 -19.42 1.72
CA SER A 14 28.26 -18.40 2.15
C SER A 14 28.37 -17.12 1.31
N ALA A 15 28.75 -17.23 0.03
CA ALA A 15 28.29 -16.26 -0.94
C ALA A 15 26.76 -16.36 -0.93
N GLN A 16 26.11 -15.35 -0.33
CA GLN A 16 24.69 -15.14 -0.52
C GLN A 16 24.44 -15.24 -2.02
N LEU A 17 23.76 -16.30 -2.45
CA LEU A 17 23.08 -16.30 -3.74
C LEU A 17 22.11 -15.14 -3.63
N SER A 18 22.55 -13.94 -4.00
CA SER A 18 21.66 -12.85 -4.35
C SER A 18 20.64 -13.50 -5.28
N ALA A 19 19.38 -13.47 -4.85
CA ALA A 19 18.29 -14.09 -5.57
C ALA A 19 18.49 -13.83 -7.08
N GLN A 20 18.52 -14.90 -7.87
CA GLN A 20 18.73 -14.88 -9.31
C GLN A 20 17.50 -14.26 -9.99
N TRP A 21 17.22 -13.01 -9.70
CA TRP A 21 16.29 -12.22 -10.48
C TRP A 21 17.01 -11.88 -11.78
N LEU A 22 16.31 -12.12 -12.89
CA LEU A 22 16.79 -11.92 -14.25
C LEU A 22 17.44 -10.52 -14.37
N THR A 23 18.76 -10.43 -14.47
CA THR A 23 19.46 -9.18 -14.81
C THR A 23 19.35 -8.93 -16.31
N LEU A 24 18.12 -8.86 -16.80
CA LEU A 24 17.82 -8.63 -18.21
C LEU A 24 17.44 -7.17 -18.41
N PRO A 25 18.31 -6.34 -19.03
CA PRO A 25 17.98 -4.97 -19.34
C PRO A 25 16.80 -4.91 -20.31
N THR A 26 15.81 -4.09 -20.00
CA THR A 26 14.65 -3.80 -20.85
C THR A 26 15.14 -3.04 -22.08
N PRO A 27 14.87 -3.52 -23.30
CA PRO A 27 15.22 -2.80 -24.51
C PRO A 27 14.58 -1.41 -24.57
N GLY A 28 15.32 -0.43 -25.07
CA GLY A 28 14.81 0.94 -25.28
C GLY A 28 14.82 1.85 -24.05
N VAL A 29 15.23 1.35 -22.87
CA VAL A 29 15.44 2.19 -21.68
C VAL A 29 16.76 2.97 -21.82
N PRO A 30 16.74 4.32 -21.79
CA PRO A 30 17.94 5.15 -21.71
C PRO A 30 18.75 4.81 -20.47
N ARG A 31 20.07 4.86 -20.57
CA ARG A 31 20.98 4.50 -19.48
C ARG A 31 22.03 5.57 -19.25
N ALA A 32 22.34 5.79 -17.98
CA ALA A 32 23.46 6.60 -17.57
C ALA A 32 24.79 5.85 -17.77
N SER A 33 25.92 6.53 -17.50
CA SER A 33 27.27 5.96 -17.67
C SER A 33 27.57 4.78 -16.74
N ASP A 34 26.83 4.64 -15.65
CA ASP A 34 26.89 3.52 -14.70
C ASP A 34 26.06 2.30 -15.14
N GLY A 35 25.33 2.41 -16.26
CA GLY A 35 24.46 1.35 -16.80
C GLY A 35 23.07 1.29 -16.18
N MET A 36 22.76 2.14 -15.20
CA MET A 36 21.43 2.22 -14.59
C MET A 36 20.44 2.94 -15.50
N PRO A 37 19.13 2.63 -15.43
CA PRO A 37 18.10 3.39 -16.13
C PRO A 37 18.17 4.89 -15.83
N ASP A 38 18.25 5.71 -16.87
CA ASP A 38 18.13 7.16 -16.77
C ASP A 38 16.65 7.56 -16.84
N LEU A 39 16.04 7.66 -15.66
CA LEU A 39 14.65 8.05 -15.49
C LEU A 39 14.39 9.52 -15.86
N SER A 40 15.43 10.35 -15.99
CA SER A 40 15.29 11.78 -16.33
C SER A 40 15.37 12.09 -17.82
N ALA A 41 15.61 11.07 -18.66
CA ALA A 41 15.65 11.23 -20.11
C ALA A 41 14.29 11.74 -20.66
N PRO A 42 14.23 12.27 -21.89
CA PRO A 42 12.97 12.71 -22.48
C PRO A 42 11.92 11.59 -22.57
N ALA A 43 10.64 11.95 -22.38
CA ALA A 43 9.53 11.00 -22.50
C ALA A 43 9.50 10.37 -23.91
N PRO A 44 9.41 9.02 -24.01
CA PRO A 44 9.34 8.34 -25.30
C PRO A 44 8.03 8.69 -26.01
N ARG A 45 8.07 8.68 -27.33
CA ARG A 45 6.92 8.96 -28.20
C ARG A 45 6.52 7.72 -28.98
N ALA A 46 5.22 7.46 -29.06
CA ALA A 46 4.66 6.44 -29.93
C ALA A 46 4.74 6.87 -31.40
N ALA A 47 4.41 5.96 -32.31
CA ALA A 47 4.49 6.20 -33.77
C ALA A 47 3.57 7.35 -34.25
N ASP A 48 2.52 7.68 -33.50
CA ASP A 48 1.61 8.79 -33.77
C ASP A 48 2.07 10.13 -33.13
N GLY A 49 3.27 10.16 -32.54
CA GLY A 49 3.88 11.36 -31.95
C GLY A 49 3.42 11.69 -30.53
N ARG A 50 2.45 10.96 -29.98
CA ARG A 50 1.97 11.14 -28.60
C ARG A 50 2.92 10.48 -27.61
N PRO A 51 2.90 10.87 -26.32
CA PRO A 51 3.66 10.15 -25.31
C PRO A 51 3.31 8.66 -25.33
N ASP A 52 4.33 7.81 -25.30
CA ASP A 52 4.15 6.39 -25.07
C ASP A 52 4.05 6.19 -23.55
N LEU A 53 2.96 5.61 -23.07
CA LEU A 53 2.76 5.29 -21.65
C LEU A 53 3.14 3.84 -21.34
N THR A 54 3.56 3.05 -22.33
CA THR A 54 3.94 1.65 -22.17
C THR A 54 5.05 1.52 -21.14
N GLY A 55 4.85 0.60 -20.19
CA GLY A 55 5.78 0.40 -19.09
C GLY A 55 5.14 -0.23 -17.87
N LEU A 56 5.99 -0.71 -16.96
CA LEU A 56 5.58 -1.08 -15.63
C LEU A 56 5.72 0.13 -14.72
N TRP A 57 4.63 0.57 -14.12
CA TRP A 57 4.62 1.77 -13.30
C TRP A 57 4.24 1.46 -11.85
N ARG A 58 4.90 2.18 -10.94
CA ARG A 58 4.70 2.11 -9.51
C ARG A 58 4.25 3.47 -8.97
N PRO A 59 3.11 3.58 -8.27
CA PRO A 59 2.76 4.80 -7.55
C PRO A 59 3.76 5.00 -6.41
N THR A 60 4.32 6.20 -6.31
CA THR A 60 5.31 6.57 -5.28
C THR A 60 4.78 7.61 -4.32
N ARG A 61 3.80 8.41 -4.74
CA ARG A 61 3.12 9.39 -3.88
C ARG A 61 1.66 9.52 -4.27
N VAL A 62 0.79 9.57 -3.26
CA VAL A 62 -0.65 9.79 -3.46
C VAL A 62 -1.13 10.90 -2.55
N GLN A 63 -1.79 11.89 -3.14
CA GLN A 63 -2.40 13.03 -2.44
C GLN A 63 -3.88 13.01 -2.80
N SER A 64 -4.79 12.91 -1.84
CA SER A 64 -6.20 12.73 -2.14
C SER A 64 -7.10 13.50 -1.19
N GLY A 65 -8.12 14.15 -1.76
CA GLY A 65 -9.21 14.79 -1.03
C GLY A 65 -10.24 13.81 -0.46
N LEU A 66 -10.21 12.53 -0.85
CA LEU A 66 -11.19 11.52 -0.40
C LEU A 66 -11.21 11.34 1.13
N ARG A 67 -10.11 11.69 1.82
CA ARG A 67 -10.01 11.63 3.29
C ARG A 67 -10.81 12.74 4.02
N ASP A 68 -11.31 13.75 3.30
CA ASP A 68 -12.14 14.79 3.90
C ASP A 68 -13.57 14.28 4.16
N GLN A 69 -13.82 13.82 5.39
CA GLN A 69 -15.12 13.28 5.79
C GLN A 69 -16.29 14.26 5.63
N ARG A 70 -16.03 15.57 5.55
CA ARG A 70 -17.08 16.59 5.33
C ARG A 70 -17.69 16.48 3.94
N ASN A 71 -16.96 15.92 2.97
CA ASN A 71 -17.42 15.73 1.60
C ASN A 71 -18.05 14.35 1.36
N LEU A 72 -18.23 13.53 2.38
CA LEU A 72 -18.84 12.21 2.27
C LEU A 72 -20.33 12.28 2.58
N GLN A 73 -21.14 11.44 1.95
CA GLN A 73 -22.54 11.26 2.34
C GLN A 73 -22.64 10.62 3.73
N PRO A 74 -23.72 10.84 4.51
CA PRO A 74 -23.84 10.33 5.88
C PRO A 74 -23.65 8.82 6.02
N TRP A 75 -24.21 8.03 5.11
CA TRP A 75 -24.09 6.57 5.15
C TRP A 75 -22.65 6.09 4.94
N VAL A 76 -21.85 6.80 4.14
CA VAL A 76 -20.44 6.47 3.90
C VAL A 76 -19.63 6.66 5.17
N ARG A 77 -19.88 7.76 5.92
CA ARG A 77 -19.24 7.98 7.22
C ARG A 77 -19.56 6.85 8.21
N THR A 78 -20.83 6.44 8.30
CA THR A 78 -21.24 5.33 9.16
C THR A 78 -20.56 4.02 8.77
N ILE A 79 -20.44 3.72 7.48
CA ILE A 79 -19.76 2.51 7.02
C ILE A 79 -18.24 2.56 7.28
N ILE A 80 -17.60 3.73 7.16
CA ILE A 80 -16.18 3.88 7.53
C ILE A 80 -15.97 3.56 9.01
N GLU A 81 -16.82 4.06 9.90
CA GLU A 81 -16.76 3.73 11.34
C GLU A 81 -16.92 2.22 11.57
N GLU A 82 -17.82 1.56 10.83
CA GLU A 82 -17.98 0.10 10.90
C GLU A 82 -16.74 -0.64 10.37
N HIS A 83 -16.16 -0.19 9.26
CA HIS A 83 -14.91 -0.72 8.72
C HIS A 83 -13.79 -0.60 9.75
N GLU A 84 -13.63 0.56 10.38
CA GLU A 84 -12.62 0.77 11.43
C GLU A 84 -12.83 -0.16 12.63
N ARG A 85 -14.08 -0.27 13.12
CA ARG A 85 -14.44 -1.16 14.24
C ARG A 85 -14.17 -2.63 13.93
N THR A 86 -14.31 -3.03 12.67
CA THR A 86 -14.05 -4.39 12.18
C THR A 86 -12.65 -4.54 11.59
N PHE A 87 -11.76 -3.59 11.84
CA PHE A 87 -10.36 -3.65 11.38
C PHE A 87 -10.21 -3.84 9.87
N PHE A 88 -11.15 -3.28 9.10
CA PHE A 88 -11.27 -3.38 7.65
C PHE A 88 -11.36 -4.81 7.11
N THR A 89 -11.70 -5.80 7.94
CA THR A 89 -11.78 -7.23 7.57
C THR A 89 -12.75 -7.49 6.43
N GLN A 90 -13.73 -6.61 6.24
CA GLN A 90 -14.68 -6.67 5.14
C GLN A 90 -14.13 -6.17 3.80
N ASN A 91 -12.89 -5.66 3.76
CA ASN A 91 -12.28 -5.17 2.54
C ASN A 91 -12.32 -6.26 1.46
N PRO A 92 -12.91 -5.98 0.27
CA PRO A 92 -13.05 -6.95 -0.81
C PRO A 92 -11.74 -7.67 -1.17
N ARG A 93 -10.59 -6.99 -1.04
CA ARG A 93 -9.27 -7.58 -1.31
C ARG A 93 -8.93 -8.80 -0.45
N PHE A 94 -9.43 -8.84 0.80
CA PHE A 94 -9.21 -9.98 1.70
C PHE A 94 -10.05 -11.21 1.31
N ARG A 95 -11.03 -11.03 0.41
CA ARG A 95 -11.81 -12.10 -0.22
C ARG A 95 -11.35 -12.38 -1.65
N CYS A 96 -10.16 -11.91 -2.01
CA CYS A 96 -9.58 -12.04 -3.35
C CYS A 96 -10.48 -11.47 -4.46
N LEU A 97 -11.24 -10.42 -4.12
CA LEU A 97 -12.05 -9.68 -5.06
C LEU A 97 -11.24 -8.48 -5.61
N PRO A 98 -11.46 -8.07 -6.87
CA PRO A 98 -10.76 -6.94 -7.47
C PRO A 98 -10.86 -5.65 -6.63
N ALA A 99 -9.79 -4.84 -6.66
CA ALA A 99 -9.77 -3.54 -5.98
C ALA A 99 -10.60 -2.46 -6.70
N GLY A 100 -10.92 -2.66 -7.98
CA GLY A 100 -11.68 -1.72 -8.79
C GLY A 100 -10.95 -0.37 -8.95
N PRO A 101 -11.68 0.77 -8.86
CA PRO A 101 -11.10 2.10 -9.05
C PRO A 101 -10.38 2.66 -7.83
N ASP A 102 -10.10 1.84 -6.80
CA ASP A 102 -9.24 2.27 -5.70
C ASP A 102 -7.92 2.76 -6.30
N ASN A 103 -7.51 4.00 -6.00
CA ASN A 103 -6.17 4.55 -6.32
C ASN A 103 -5.34 4.87 -5.06
N LEU A 104 -5.84 4.57 -3.85
CA LEU A 104 -5.16 4.85 -2.58
C LEU A 104 -4.67 3.59 -1.85
N ALA A 105 -5.09 2.39 -2.24
CA ALA A 105 -4.63 1.10 -1.67
C ALA A 105 -3.12 0.80 -1.84
N TYR A 106 -2.37 1.66 -2.53
CA TYR A 106 -1.12 1.33 -3.19
C TYR A 106 0.17 1.63 -2.45
N MET A 107 0.11 1.96 -1.16
CA MET A 107 1.33 2.17 -0.35
C MET A 107 2.02 0.87 0.07
N SER A 108 1.57 -0.30 -0.41
CA SER A 108 2.30 -1.56 -0.28
C SER A 108 2.76 -2.01 -1.67
N ASN A 109 4.03 -2.40 -1.78
CA ASN A 109 4.69 -2.83 -3.03
C ASN A 109 3.97 -3.95 -3.80
N SER A 110 2.95 -4.56 -3.20
CA SER A 110 2.25 -5.76 -3.69
C SER A 110 0.88 -5.49 -4.32
N TYR A 111 0.39 -4.26 -4.45
CA TYR A 111 -0.93 -4.05 -5.08
C TYR A 111 -0.98 -2.91 -6.09
N GLY A 112 0.11 -2.17 -6.31
CA GLY A 112 0.10 -0.94 -7.13
C GLY A 112 0.85 -0.93 -8.42
N LEU A 113 1.47 -2.05 -8.75
CA LEU A 113 2.10 -2.19 -10.03
C LEU A 113 1.04 -2.26 -11.12
N ARG A 114 1.17 -1.36 -12.10
CA ARG A 114 0.31 -1.32 -13.27
C ARG A 114 1.18 -1.38 -14.51
N ARG A 115 0.97 -2.41 -15.33
CA ARG A 115 1.61 -2.51 -16.64
C ARG A 115 0.70 -1.92 -17.70
N PHE A 116 1.14 -0.84 -18.32
CA PHE A 116 0.48 -0.21 -19.44
C PHE A 116 1.00 -0.83 -20.73
N LEU A 117 0.08 -1.20 -21.62
CA LEU A 117 0.35 -1.64 -22.98
C LEU A 117 -0.45 -0.71 -23.91
N GLN A 118 0.25 0.19 -24.58
CA GLN A 118 -0.37 1.18 -25.45
C GLN A 118 -0.48 0.65 -26.88
N HIS A 119 -1.72 0.59 -27.39
CA HIS A 119 -2.02 0.34 -28.79
C HIS A 119 -2.93 1.47 -29.33
N PRO A 120 -2.86 1.83 -30.63
CA PRO A 120 -3.65 2.96 -31.14
C PRO A 120 -5.17 2.84 -30.94
N GLN A 121 -5.70 1.62 -30.82
CA GLN A 121 -7.14 1.36 -30.62
C GLN A 121 -7.54 1.14 -29.15
N MET A 122 -6.57 0.83 -28.28
CA MET A 122 -6.83 0.46 -26.90
C MET A 122 -5.55 0.59 -26.06
N ILE A 123 -5.68 1.05 -24.82
CA ILE A 123 -4.64 0.89 -23.82
C ILE A 123 -5.10 -0.18 -22.84
N ALA A 124 -4.30 -1.24 -22.68
CA ALA A 124 -4.54 -2.27 -21.67
C ALA A 124 -3.70 -1.97 -20.43
N MET A 125 -4.34 -1.97 -19.27
CA MET A 125 -3.70 -1.82 -17.97
C MET A 125 -3.83 -3.15 -17.22
N HIS A 126 -2.73 -3.84 -17.02
CA HIS A 126 -2.67 -5.04 -16.20
C HIS A 126 -2.21 -4.72 -14.79
N TYR A 127 -2.88 -5.32 -13.82
CA TYR A 127 -2.54 -5.22 -12.41
C TYR A 127 -1.88 -6.53 -11.96
N ASN A 128 -1.09 -6.44 -10.90
CA ASN A 128 -0.37 -7.59 -10.39
C ASN A 128 -1.27 -8.60 -9.65
N ASP A 129 -2.50 -8.23 -9.28
CA ASP A 129 -3.53 -9.15 -8.74
C ASP A 129 -4.25 -9.96 -9.84
N GLY A 130 -3.78 -9.88 -11.10
CA GLY A 130 -4.34 -10.58 -12.25
C GLY A 130 -5.54 -9.88 -12.88
N THR A 131 -6.02 -8.78 -12.31
CA THR A 131 -7.08 -7.98 -12.91
C THR A 131 -6.52 -7.13 -14.07
N TYR A 132 -7.42 -6.71 -14.95
CA TYR A 132 -7.08 -5.86 -16.08
C TYR A 132 -8.17 -4.82 -16.31
N ARG A 133 -7.77 -3.73 -16.95
CA ARG A 133 -8.65 -2.67 -17.40
C ARG A 133 -8.33 -2.32 -18.85
N GLU A 134 -9.36 -2.12 -19.64
CA GLU A 134 -9.24 -1.69 -21.03
C GLU A 134 -9.72 -0.24 -21.15
N ILE A 135 -8.92 0.59 -21.81
CA ILE A 135 -9.27 1.97 -22.15
C ILE A 135 -9.42 2.01 -23.67
N PHE A 136 -10.65 2.18 -24.16
CA PHE A 136 -10.91 2.26 -25.60
C PHE A 136 -10.42 3.60 -26.16
N MET A 137 -9.60 3.54 -27.20
CA MET A 137 -8.97 4.71 -27.85
C MET A 137 -9.50 4.96 -29.27
N ASP A 138 -10.54 4.23 -29.69
CA ASP A 138 -11.09 4.24 -31.05
C ASP A 138 -12.06 5.40 -31.34
N GLY A 139 -12.15 6.37 -30.42
CA GLY A 139 -12.95 7.58 -30.58
C GLY A 139 -14.42 7.44 -30.16
N ARG A 140 -14.86 6.26 -29.74
CA ARG A 140 -16.22 6.05 -29.22
C ARG A 140 -16.52 6.97 -28.02
N GLU A 141 -17.80 7.30 -27.84
CA GLU A 141 -18.26 7.96 -26.62
C GLU A 141 -18.34 6.98 -25.45
N LEU A 142 -18.27 7.51 -24.23
CA LEU A 142 -18.54 6.73 -23.03
C LEU A 142 -20.00 6.27 -23.05
N GLU A 143 -20.23 4.96 -22.93
CA GLU A 143 -21.58 4.41 -22.78
C GLU A 143 -22.22 5.01 -21.50
N PRO A 144 -23.38 5.68 -21.56
CA PRO A 144 -23.96 6.32 -20.38
C PRO A 144 -24.34 5.34 -19.27
N ASP A 145 -24.74 4.10 -19.61
CA ASP A 145 -25.14 3.08 -18.63
C ASP A 145 -24.61 1.67 -18.96
N PRO A 146 -23.29 1.44 -18.83
CA PRO A 146 -22.70 0.15 -19.15
C PRO A 146 -22.95 -0.85 -18.02
N LEU A 147 -22.75 -2.14 -18.31
CA LEU A 147 -22.81 -3.19 -17.31
C LEU A 147 -21.89 -2.85 -16.13
N ARG A 148 -22.42 -2.96 -14.91
CA ARG A 148 -21.65 -2.71 -13.70
C ARG A 148 -20.62 -3.82 -13.49
N THR A 149 -19.34 -3.49 -13.58
CA THR A 149 -18.21 -4.42 -13.39
C THR A 149 -17.27 -3.88 -12.31
N TRP A 150 -16.26 -4.67 -11.95
CA TRP A 150 -15.28 -4.28 -10.94
C TRP A 150 -14.35 -3.16 -11.43
N MET A 151 -13.91 -3.21 -12.69
CA MET A 151 -12.94 -2.27 -13.27
C MET A 151 -13.58 -1.16 -14.11
N GLY A 152 -14.92 -1.18 -14.23
CA GLY A 152 -15.69 -0.20 -14.99
C GLY A 152 -15.55 -0.34 -16.50
N TYR A 153 -16.04 0.66 -17.21
CA TYR A 153 -15.92 0.84 -18.65
C TYR A 153 -15.23 2.18 -18.90
N SER A 154 -14.20 2.20 -19.76
CA SER A 154 -13.33 3.37 -19.92
C SER A 154 -13.10 3.74 -21.39
N VAL A 155 -13.16 5.03 -21.68
CA VAL A 155 -12.78 5.60 -22.98
C VAL A 155 -11.70 6.65 -22.78
N GLY A 156 -10.74 6.72 -23.68
CA GLY A 156 -9.62 7.64 -23.61
C GLY A 156 -9.51 8.54 -24.83
N ARG A 157 -9.08 9.78 -24.61
CA ARG A 157 -8.82 10.78 -25.63
C ARG A 157 -7.54 11.54 -25.29
N TRP A 158 -6.79 11.94 -26.32
CA TRP A 158 -5.60 12.75 -26.13
C TRP A 158 -5.94 14.23 -26.23
N ASP A 159 -5.55 14.98 -25.22
CA ASP A 159 -5.55 16.44 -25.14
C ASP A 159 -4.09 16.91 -25.17
N GLY A 160 -3.58 17.16 -26.37
CA GLY A 160 -2.14 17.34 -26.59
C GLY A 160 -1.35 16.11 -26.15
N ASP A 161 -0.49 16.30 -25.15
CA ASP A 161 0.36 15.25 -24.55
C ASP A 161 -0.28 14.58 -23.31
N THR A 162 -1.47 15.00 -22.91
CA THR A 162 -2.20 14.41 -21.78
C THR A 162 -3.23 13.40 -22.30
N LEU A 163 -3.22 12.20 -21.75
CA LEU A 163 -4.29 11.23 -21.98
C LEU A 163 -5.39 11.48 -20.94
N GLU A 164 -6.57 11.88 -21.39
CA GLU A 164 -7.77 12.01 -20.58
C GLU A 164 -8.63 10.75 -20.73
N VAL A 165 -8.98 10.13 -19.61
CA VAL A 165 -9.74 8.88 -19.55
C VAL A 165 -11.00 9.12 -18.73
N HIS A 166 -12.15 8.84 -19.33
CA HIS A 166 -13.45 8.91 -18.67
C HIS A 166 -13.94 7.50 -18.40
N SER A 167 -14.47 7.27 -17.21
CA SER A 167 -14.97 5.95 -16.82
C SER A 167 -16.23 6.00 -15.96
N ASN A 168 -17.04 4.97 -16.12
CA ASN A 168 -18.23 4.70 -15.31
C ASN A 168 -18.46 3.18 -15.23
N GLY A 169 -19.65 2.75 -14.79
CA GLY A 169 -19.99 1.34 -14.80
C GLY A 169 -19.30 0.53 -13.71
N TYR A 170 -18.90 1.15 -12.61
CA TYR A 170 -18.36 0.45 -11.44
C TYR A 170 -19.50 -0.18 -10.63
N ASN A 171 -19.34 -1.42 -10.20
CA ASN A 171 -20.21 -1.98 -9.18
C ASN A 171 -19.88 -1.37 -7.80
N SER A 172 -20.80 -1.43 -6.84
CA SER A 172 -20.61 -0.87 -5.50
C SER A 172 -19.88 -1.82 -4.53
N ASN A 173 -19.20 -2.86 -5.05
CA ASN A 173 -18.55 -3.87 -4.22
C ASN A 173 -17.07 -3.56 -3.93
N THR A 174 -16.59 -2.38 -4.32
CA THR A 174 -15.22 -1.91 -4.13
C THR A 174 -15.16 -0.67 -3.25
N TRP A 175 -13.96 -0.31 -2.79
CA TRP A 175 -13.72 0.87 -1.95
C TRP A 175 -12.82 1.86 -2.68
N LEU A 176 -12.93 3.15 -2.37
CA LEU A 176 -12.08 4.24 -2.83
C LEU A 176 -11.03 4.58 -1.78
N GLY A 177 -10.23 3.60 -1.36
CA GLY A 177 -9.16 3.80 -0.38
C GLY A 177 -9.64 4.16 1.03
N ALA A 178 -8.81 3.91 2.04
CA ALA A 178 -9.12 4.25 3.45
C ALA A 178 -10.51 3.78 3.95
N GLY A 179 -11.09 2.74 3.34
CA GLY A 179 -12.43 2.23 3.70
C GLY A 179 -13.61 2.97 3.10
N ILE A 180 -13.41 3.94 2.20
CA ILE A 180 -14.49 4.76 1.64
C ILE A 180 -15.30 3.92 0.66
N SER A 181 -16.55 3.63 0.97
CA SER A 181 -17.46 2.95 0.03
C SER A 181 -18.04 3.93 -0.98
N HIS A 182 -18.32 3.44 -2.18
CA HIS A 182 -18.92 4.21 -3.26
C HIS A 182 -20.19 3.54 -3.78
N SER A 183 -21.03 4.29 -4.48
CA SER A 183 -22.22 3.80 -5.15
C SER A 183 -21.91 3.31 -6.58
N ASP A 184 -22.90 2.75 -7.25
CA ASP A 184 -22.84 2.39 -8.66
C ASP A 184 -23.02 3.59 -9.62
N GLN A 185 -23.15 4.80 -9.06
CA GLN A 185 -23.17 6.07 -9.79
C GLN A 185 -21.76 6.68 -9.94
N LEU A 186 -20.74 6.04 -9.36
CA LEU A 186 -19.35 6.49 -9.45
C LEU A 186 -18.92 6.67 -10.91
N ARG A 187 -18.35 7.83 -11.18
CA ARG A 187 -17.62 8.17 -12.41
C ARG A 187 -16.23 8.68 -12.05
N THR A 188 -15.28 8.42 -12.93
CA THR A 188 -13.93 8.96 -12.80
C THR A 188 -13.48 9.64 -14.07
N VAL A 189 -12.75 10.73 -13.90
CA VAL A 189 -11.98 11.38 -14.97
C VAL A 189 -10.51 11.34 -14.55
N GLU A 190 -9.68 10.70 -15.35
CA GLU A 190 -8.26 10.55 -15.10
C GLU A 190 -7.45 11.29 -16.17
N ARG A 191 -6.43 12.04 -15.77
CA ARG A 191 -5.49 12.73 -16.68
C ARG A 191 -4.10 12.20 -16.44
N TYR A 192 -3.54 11.52 -17.43
CA TYR A 192 -2.21 10.91 -17.41
C TYR A 192 -1.21 11.79 -18.16
N GLU A 193 -0.17 12.23 -17.47
CA GLU A 193 0.90 13.06 -18.02
C GLU A 193 2.26 12.42 -17.73
N ARG A 194 2.93 11.88 -18.77
CA ARG A 194 4.30 11.36 -18.66
C ARG A 194 5.29 12.51 -18.82
N THR A 195 5.86 12.97 -17.71
CA THR A 195 6.68 14.20 -17.65
C THR A 195 8.08 14.00 -18.20
N ASP A 196 8.64 12.79 -18.06
CA ASP A 196 9.93 12.38 -18.59
C ASP A 196 9.94 10.86 -18.83
N PHE A 197 11.10 10.25 -19.04
CA PHE A 197 11.21 8.83 -19.27
C PHE A 197 10.71 8.00 -18.09
N GLY A 198 10.96 8.42 -16.85
CA GLY A 198 10.72 7.61 -15.67
C GLY A 198 9.55 8.04 -14.80
N HIS A 199 8.89 9.15 -15.10
CA HIS A 199 7.88 9.74 -14.23
C HIS A 199 6.58 10.04 -14.96
N MET A 200 5.47 9.73 -14.29
CA MET A 200 4.13 10.03 -14.76
C MET A 200 3.31 10.58 -13.60
N ARG A 201 2.55 11.64 -13.88
CA ARG A 201 1.58 12.21 -12.96
C ARG A 201 0.18 11.84 -13.43
N VAL A 202 -0.63 11.33 -12.51
CA VAL A 202 -2.03 10.98 -12.77
C VAL A 202 -2.91 11.79 -11.85
N GLU A 203 -3.74 12.65 -12.42
CA GLU A 203 -4.82 13.30 -11.70
C GLU A 203 -6.09 12.48 -11.88
N VAL A 204 -6.86 12.28 -10.81
CA VAL A 204 -8.12 11.54 -10.82
C VAL A 204 -9.17 12.41 -10.16
N ILE A 205 -10.30 12.63 -10.82
CA ILE A 205 -11.49 13.24 -10.26
C ILE A 205 -12.52 12.14 -10.04
N TYR A 206 -13.04 12.04 -8.82
CA TYR A 206 -14.11 11.13 -8.45
C TYR A 206 -15.42 11.90 -8.35
N GLU A 207 -16.43 11.43 -9.06
CA GLU A 207 -17.79 11.97 -9.03
C GLU A 207 -18.76 10.85 -8.65
N ASP A 208 -19.35 10.94 -7.47
CA ASP A 208 -20.33 9.97 -7.01
C ASP A 208 -21.38 10.69 -6.16
N PRO A 209 -22.49 11.17 -6.74
CA PRO A 209 -23.52 11.87 -5.98
C PRO A 209 -24.21 10.95 -4.96
N GLY A 210 -24.05 9.63 -5.06
CA GLY A 210 -24.54 8.67 -4.08
C GLY A 210 -23.65 8.58 -2.84
N ALA A 211 -22.36 8.90 -2.93
CA ALA A 211 -21.38 8.72 -1.85
C ALA A 211 -20.63 10.00 -1.44
N LEU A 212 -20.59 11.02 -2.30
CA LEU A 212 -19.88 12.28 -2.13
C LEU A 212 -20.84 13.47 -2.24
N GLU A 213 -20.56 14.54 -1.50
CA GLU A 213 -21.31 15.80 -1.55
C GLU A 213 -20.90 16.67 -2.75
N ALA A 214 -19.64 16.57 -3.18
CA ALA A 214 -19.08 17.22 -4.37
C ALA A 214 -17.94 16.38 -4.97
N PRO A 215 -17.56 16.61 -6.25
CA PRO A 215 -16.40 15.96 -6.85
C PRO A 215 -15.13 16.15 -6.02
N VAL A 216 -14.30 15.10 -5.93
CA VAL A 216 -13.04 15.13 -5.19
C VAL A 216 -11.89 14.67 -6.07
N SER A 217 -10.74 15.34 -5.94
CA SER A 217 -9.54 14.99 -6.70
C SER A 217 -8.53 14.18 -5.90
N ALA A 218 -7.77 13.35 -6.61
CA ALA A 218 -6.53 12.75 -6.16
C ALA A 218 -5.43 12.96 -7.20
N VAL A 219 -4.19 13.06 -6.73
CA VAL A 219 -2.98 13.14 -7.56
C VAL A 219 -2.06 12.01 -7.16
N ILE A 220 -1.62 11.25 -8.16
CA ILE A 220 -0.76 10.08 -8.02
C ILE A 220 0.50 10.35 -8.83
N ASP A 221 1.64 10.44 -8.15
CA ASP A 221 2.94 10.45 -8.83
C ASP A 221 3.40 9.00 -8.98
N MET A 222 3.85 8.63 -10.18
CA MET A 222 4.25 7.29 -10.56
C MET A 222 5.68 7.29 -11.10
N THR A 223 6.42 6.24 -10.76
CA THR A 223 7.78 5.99 -11.25
C THR A 223 7.81 4.70 -12.06
N LEU A 224 8.55 4.70 -13.17
CA LEU A 224 8.76 3.55 -14.02
C LEU A 224 9.64 2.53 -13.28
N ALA A 225 9.14 1.31 -13.10
CA ALA A 225 9.88 0.17 -12.58
C ALA A 225 10.66 -0.49 -13.73
N ALA A 226 11.66 0.22 -14.24
CA ALA A 226 12.50 -0.26 -15.34
C ALA A 226 13.30 -1.50 -14.92
N ASP A 227 13.44 -2.46 -15.83
CA ASP A 227 14.16 -3.73 -15.62
C ASP A 227 13.53 -4.66 -14.55
N GLU A 228 12.34 -4.32 -14.05
CA GLU A 228 11.60 -5.14 -13.10
C GLU A 228 10.49 -5.95 -13.79
N PRO A 229 10.37 -7.27 -13.52
CA PRO A 229 9.18 -8.01 -13.90
C PRO A 229 8.02 -7.61 -13.00
N MET A 230 6.80 -7.57 -13.55
CA MET A 230 5.59 -7.57 -12.72
C MET A 230 5.33 -9.01 -12.30
N LEU A 231 5.44 -9.27 -11.01
CA LEU A 231 5.13 -10.58 -10.43
C LEU A 231 3.68 -10.62 -10.02
N GLU A 232 3.04 -11.77 -10.21
CA GLU A 232 1.68 -11.96 -9.76
C GLU A 232 1.60 -11.92 -8.24
N THR A 233 0.49 -11.39 -7.74
CA THR A 233 0.13 -11.38 -6.33
C THR A 233 -1.10 -12.26 -6.16
N VAL A 234 -0.86 -13.47 -5.68
CA VAL A 234 -1.93 -14.43 -5.39
C VAL A 234 -2.50 -14.09 -4.03
N CYS A 235 -3.70 -13.54 -3.97
CA CYS A 235 -4.32 -13.08 -2.72
C CYS A 235 -4.30 -14.14 -1.59
N THR A 236 -4.63 -15.40 -1.89
CA THR A 236 -4.62 -16.48 -0.88
C THR A 236 -3.23 -16.80 -0.34
N GLU A 237 -2.17 -16.48 -1.08
CA GLU A 237 -0.77 -16.72 -0.69
C GLU A 237 -0.10 -15.48 -0.13
N ALA A 238 -0.46 -14.29 -0.65
CA ALA A 238 0.05 -12.99 -0.21
C ALA A 238 -0.36 -12.67 1.24
N TYR A 239 -1.46 -13.25 1.71
CA TYR A 239 -1.87 -13.23 3.13
C TYR A 239 -1.58 -14.56 3.86
N GLY A 240 -1.16 -15.60 3.12
CA GLY A 240 -0.88 -16.95 3.63
C GLY A 240 0.58 -17.18 4.03
N GLY A 241 1.53 -16.53 3.37
CA GLY A 241 2.94 -16.56 3.74
C GLY A 241 3.21 -15.53 4.83
N GLU A 242 3.62 -15.98 6.01
CA GLU A 242 3.94 -15.16 7.20
C GLU A 242 2.75 -14.50 7.93
N GLN A 243 1.59 -14.30 7.28
CA GLN A 243 0.40 -13.67 7.89
C GLN A 243 -0.80 -14.60 8.18
N ALA A 244 -0.73 -15.89 7.83
CA ALA A 244 -1.85 -16.85 7.96
C ALA A 244 -2.37 -17.09 9.39
N GLY A 245 -1.72 -16.55 10.43
CA GLY A 245 -2.11 -16.71 11.83
C GLY A 245 -2.86 -15.52 12.43
N TRP A 246 -3.09 -14.44 11.69
CA TRP A 246 -3.72 -13.24 12.23
C TRP A 246 -5.25 -13.29 12.04
N THR A 247 -5.97 -13.73 13.07
CA THR A 247 -7.43 -13.62 13.13
C THR A 247 -7.83 -12.28 13.76
N SER A 248 -8.92 -11.68 13.26
CA SER A 248 -9.40 -10.36 13.69
C SER A 248 -10.47 -10.42 14.78
N GLN A 249 -10.62 -11.56 15.47
CA GLN A 249 -11.58 -11.69 16.55
C GLN A 249 -10.96 -11.17 17.84
N VAL A 250 -11.56 -10.14 18.42
CA VAL A 250 -11.11 -9.52 19.68
C VAL A 250 -11.15 -10.53 20.84
N GLU A 251 -12.04 -11.53 20.78
CA GLU A 251 -12.16 -12.60 21.79
C GLU A 251 -11.00 -13.61 21.70
N GLU A 252 -10.47 -13.89 20.50
CA GLU A 252 -9.32 -14.79 20.27
C GLU A 252 -7.97 -14.08 20.57
N ARG A 253 -7.99 -12.74 20.70
CA ARG A 253 -6.83 -11.90 21.07
C ARG A 253 -6.36 -12.19 22.49
N ASP A 254 -7.30 -12.45 23.40
CA ASP A 254 -7.04 -12.81 24.81
C ASP A 254 -6.65 -14.30 24.94
N GLU A 255 -7.26 -15.18 24.13
CA GLU A 255 -6.95 -16.63 24.15
C GLU A 255 -5.53 -16.97 23.65
N SER A 256 -4.94 -16.10 22.82
CA SER A 256 -3.58 -16.24 22.29
C SER A 256 -2.52 -15.43 23.08
N ALA A 257 -2.85 -14.96 24.29
CA ALA A 257 -1.90 -14.27 25.15
C ALA A 257 -0.86 -15.24 25.73
N VAL A 258 0.43 -14.91 25.63
CA VAL A 258 1.51 -15.69 26.24
C VAL A 258 1.77 -15.18 27.66
N GLU A 259 2.00 -16.07 28.61
CA GLU A 259 2.38 -15.69 29.97
C GLU A 259 3.83 -15.16 29.97
N VAL A 260 4.01 -13.92 30.43
CA VAL A 260 5.31 -13.25 30.52
C VAL A 260 5.56 -12.88 31.97
N ALA A 261 6.78 -13.13 32.44
CA ALA A 261 7.14 -12.89 33.83
C ALA A 261 6.98 -11.40 34.19
N PRO A 262 6.41 -11.06 35.37
CA PRO A 262 6.17 -9.67 35.78
C PRO A 262 7.42 -8.80 35.77
N GLU A 263 8.60 -9.37 36.04
CA GLU A 263 9.88 -8.68 36.03
C GLU A 263 10.28 -8.22 34.61
N ILE A 264 9.96 -9.03 33.60
CA ILE A 264 10.16 -8.69 32.19
C ILE A 264 9.18 -7.57 31.80
N LEU A 265 7.90 -7.68 32.17
CA LEU A 265 6.92 -6.63 31.89
C LEU A 265 7.30 -5.30 32.55
N ALA A 266 7.81 -5.34 33.78
CA ALA A 266 8.27 -4.15 34.49
C ALA A 266 9.44 -3.44 33.77
N SER A 267 10.29 -4.20 33.07
CA SER A 267 11.40 -3.62 32.30
C SER A 267 10.95 -2.74 31.12
N TYR A 268 9.70 -2.89 30.68
CA TYR A 268 9.11 -2.15 29.54
C TYR A 268 8.40 -0.87 29.94
N VAL A 269 8.17 -0.65 31.24
CA VAL A 269 7.54 0.57 31.76
C VAL A 269 8.43 1.78 31.49
N GLY A 270 7.82 2.84 30.97
CA GLY A 270 8.51 4.10 30.69
C GLY A 270 7.88 4.88 29.55
N THR A 271 8.51 6.00 29.23
CA THR A 271 8.09 6.88 28.15
C THR A 271 9.00 6.68 26.95
N TYR A 272 8.42 6.62 25.77
CA TYR A 272 9.13 6.48 24.50
C TYR A 272 8.68 7.58 23.55
N ALA A 273 9.57 8.07 22.73
CA ALA A 273 9.23 9.11 21.77
C ALA A 273 10.02 8.98 20.46
N GLY A 274 9.47 9.55 19.40
CA GLY A 274 10.03 9.43 18.07
C GLY A 274 9.12 10.01 17.00
N LEU A 275 9.59 9.96 15.75
CA LEU A 275 8.86 10.50 14.62
C LEU A 275 8.02 9.41 13.95
N TYR A 276 6.73 9.67 13.81
CA TYR A 276 5.83 8.89 12.98
C TYR A 276 5.26 9.79 11.88
N LEU A 277 5.59 9.49 10.62
CA LEU A 277 5.16 10.28 9.45
C LEU A 277 5.34 11.81 9.67
N GLN A 278 6.53 12.21 10.14
CA GLN A 278 6.92 13.59 10.46
C GLN A 278 6.23 14.23 11.68
N ASN A 279 5.37 13.50 12.40
CA ASN A 279 4.81 13.95 13.68
C ASN A 279 5.60 13.38 14.84
N TYR A 280 5.92 14.21 15.83
CA TYR A 280 6.50 13.73 17.07
C TYR A 280 5.41 13.04 17.90
N ILE A 281 5.66 11.79 18.23
CA ILE A 281 4.76 10.95 19.01
C ILE A 281 5.44 10.60 20.33
N THR A 282 4.66 10.63 21.40
CA THR A 282 5.03 10.09 22.70
C THR A 282 4.15 8.88 23.01
N LEU A 283 4.76 7.79 23.46
CA LEU A 283 4.13 6.59 23.97
C LEU A 283 4.49 6.44 25.45
N GLU A 284 3.50 6.41 26.32
CA GLU A 284 3.69 6.12 27.74
C GLU A 284 3.25 4.68 28.01
N VAL A 285 4.14 3.85 28.53
CA VAL A 285 3.87 2.45 28.87
C VAL A 285 3.84 2.28 30.38
N THR A 286 2.74 1.72 30.90
CA THR A 286 2.50 1.51 32.33
C THR A 286 2.15 0.05 32.61
N LEU A 287 2.39 -0.40 33.84
CA LEU A 287 2.08 -1.75 34.32
C LEU A 287 1.09 -1.65 35.48
N GLU A 288 -0.07 -2.30 35.35
CA GLU A 288 -1.11 -2.36 36.38
C GLU A 288 -1.65 -3.78 36.45
N ASP A 289 -1.72 -4.37 37.65
CA ASP A 289 -2.22 -5.73 37.89
C ASP A 289 -1.59 -6.81 36.97
N GLY A 290 -0.30 -6.68 36.65
CA GLY A 290 0.43 -7.63 35.80
C GLY A 290 0.16 -7.47 34.30
N GLN A 291 -0.57 -6.44 33.88
CA GLN A 291 -0.89 -6.14 32.48
C GLN A 291 -0.25 -4.82 32.05
N LEU A 292 0.44 -4.83 30.91
CA LEU A 292 0.95 -3.60 30.32
C LEU A 292 -0.15 -2.83 29.62
N TYR A 293 -0.09 -1.50 29.71
CA TYR A 293 -0.91 -0.55 28.98
C TYR A 293 -0.02 0.44 28.27
N PHE A 294 -0.52 1.03 27.18
CA PHE A 294 0.11 2.16 26.54
C PHE A 294 -0.88 3.31 26.30
N SER A 295 -0.36 4.53 26.31
CA SER A 295 -1.03 5.76 25.90
C SER A 295 -0.22 6.43 24.79
N LYS A 296 -0.90 6.95 23.76
CA LYS A 296 -0.25 7.61 22.61
C LYS A 296 -0.68 9.07 22.55
N ASN A 297 0.25 10.02 22.73
CA ASN A 297 -0.03 11.46 22.78
C ASN A 297 -1.20 11.79 23.74
N ASP A 298 -1.15 11.28 24.96
CA ASP A 298 -2.16 11.49 26.02
C ASP A 298 -3.58 10.99 25.67
N ARG A 299 -3.70 10.09 24.69
CA ARG A 299 -4.96 9.42 24.38
C ARG A 299 -5.34 8.41 25.46
N ALA A 300 -6.58 7.91 25.38
CA ALA A 300 -7.06 6.87 26.29
C ALA A 300 -6.11 5.66 26.29
N ARG A 301 -5.80 5.17 27.50
CA ARG A 301 -4.93 4.00 27.70
C ARG A 301 -5.51 2.75 27.02
N GLN A 302 -4.65 1.94 26.42
CA GLN A 302 -5.01 0.69 25.75
C GLN A 302 -4.14 -0.47 26.27
N PRO A 303 -4.67 -1.69 26.43
CA PRO A 303 -3.88 -2.83 26.88
C PRO A 303 -2.93 -3.34 25.80
N LEU A 304 -1.72 -3.72 26.22
CA LEU A 304 -0.69 -4.41 25.44
C LEU A 304 -0.71 -5.91 25.75
N ILE A 305 -1.31 -6.69 24.87
CA ILE A 305 -1.49 -8.14 25.08
C ILE A 305 -0.25 -8.89 24.61
N PRO A 306 0.44 -9.64 25.48
CA PRO A 306 1.69 -10.33 25.13
C PRO A 306 1.49 -11.43 24.09
N LYS A 307 2.38 -11.49 23.11
CA LYS A 307 2.50 -12.57 22.10
C LYS A 307 3.83 -13.31 22.16
N SER A 308 4.83 -12.69 22.77
CA SER A 308 6.10 -13.30 23.20
C SER A 308 6.64 -12.49 24.37
N GLU A 309 7.84 -12.80 24.87
CA GLU A 309 8.48 -11.99 25.90
C GLU A 309 8.65 -10.52 25.48
N SER A 310 8.89 -10.23 24.20
CA SER A 310 9.20 -8.87 23.71
C SER A 310 8.20 -8.29 22.70
N SER A 311 7.17 -9.05 22.29
CA SER A 311 6.18 -8.60 21.31
C SER A 311 4.75 -8.60 21.86
N PHE A 312 4.00 -7.55 21.58
CA PHE A 312 2.67 -7.29 22.13
C PHE A 312 1.70 -6.83 21.06
N LEU A 313 0.41 -6.98 21.33
CA LEU A 313 -0.68 -6.37 20.55
C LEU A 313 -1.30 -5.22 21.33
N GLY A 314 -1.35 -4.03 20.74
CA GLY A 314 -1.98 -2.84 21.30
C GLY A 314 -3.00 -2.25 20.33
N GLY A 315 -4.27 -2.21 20.72
CA GLY A 315 -5.33 -1.76 19.81
C GLY A 315 -5.35 -2.58 18.51
N ILE A 316 -5.00 -1.94 17.41
CA ILE A 316 -4.98 -2.53 16.05
C ILE A 316 -3.57 -2.86 15.53
N LEU A 317 -2.52 -2.63 16.33
CA LEU A 317 -1.13 -2.66 15.91
C LEU A 317 -0.30 -3.63 16.75
N GLY A 318 0.82 -4.07 16.17
CA GLY A 318 1.87 -4.79 16.89
C GLY A 318 2.84 -3.83 17.55
N TYR A 319 3.39 -4.22 18.69
CA TYR A 319 4.43 -3.48 19.41
C TYR A 319 5.58 -4.42 19.76
N VAL A 320 6.81 -4.04 19.44
CA VAL A 320 8.02 -4.85 19.73
C VAL A 320 9.00 -4.04 20.55
N PHE A 321 9.35 -4.54 21.72
CA PHE A 321 10.36 -3.94 22.60
C PHE A 321 11.75 -4.46 22.24
N THR A 322 12.72 -3.55 22.19
CA THR A 322 14.15 -3.88 22.16
C THR A 322 14.74 -3.55 23.51
N VAL A 323 15.51 -4.48 24.07
CA VAL A 323 16.20 -4.31 25.36
C VAL A 323 17.71 -4.23 25.18
N ASP A 324 18.40 -3.60 26.11
CA ASP A 324 19.86 -3.62 26.21
C ASP A 324 20.39 -4.89 26.90
N GLU A 325 21.71 -4.96 27.09
CA GLU A 325 22.39 -6.09 27.74
C GLU A 325 21.96 -6.29 29.20
N ASP A 326 21.46 -5.23 29.85
CA ASP A 326 20.96 -5.25 31.23
C ASP A 326 19.45 -5.59 31.29
N GLY A 327 18.81 -5.84 30.14
CA GLY A 327 17.41 -6.19 30.03
C GLY A 327 16.45 -5.01 30.13
N THR A 328 16.94 -3.77 30.07
CA THR A 328 16.10 -2.56 30.11
C THR A 328 15.61 -2.25 28.70
N ALA A 329 14.32 -1.97 28.53
CA ALA A 329 13.83 -1.53 27.22
C ALA A 329 14.48 -0.21 26.81
N THR A 330 15.00 -0.17 25.59
CA THR A 330 15.61 1.02 24.99
C THR A 330 14.74 1.60 23.88
N THR A 331 13.91 0.77 23.24
CA THR A 331 13.04 1.18 22.12
C THR A 331 11.77 0.35 22.11
N ILE A 332 10.65 0.97 21.75
CA ILE A 332 9.41 0.30 21.36
C ILE A 332 9.16 0.59 19.88
N SER A 333 8.92 -0.44 19.07
CA SER A 333 8.54 -0.28 17.66
C SER A 333 7.07 -0.58 17.46
N GLU A 334 6.32 0.40 16.94
CA GLU A 334 4.95 0.18 16.49
C GLU A 334 4.99 -0.40 15.07
N VAL A 335 4.44 -1.61 14.90
CA VAL A 335 4.52 -2.40 13.68
C VAL A 335 3.23 -2.24 12.88
N HIS A 336 3.39 -1.73 11.66
CA HIS A 336 2.35 -1.57 10.65
C HIS A 336 2.56 -2.55 9.51
N VAL A 337 1.52 -2.75 8.69
CA VAL A 337 1.67 -3.43 7.39
C VAL A 337 2.67 -2.74 6.46
N SER A 338 2.96 -1.45 6.69
CA SER A 338 3.93 -0.65 5.92
C SER A 338 5.34 -0.62 6.51
N GLY A 339 5.56 -1.24 7.68
CA GLY A 339 6.88 -1.28 8.35
C GLY A 339 6.82 -0.99 9.85
N ALA A 340 7.97 -1.09 10.51
CA ALA A 340 8.12 -0.82 11.95
C ALA A 340 8.62 0.60 12.19
N TRP A 341 7.99 1.31 13.13
CA TRP A 341 8.32 2.68 13.51
C TRP A 341 8.89 2.71 14.93
N PRO A 342 10.20 2.95 15.10
CA PRO A 342 10.83 2.93 16.41
C PRO A 342 10.60 4.24 17.18
N PHE A 343 10.28 4.10 18.47
CA PHE A 343 10.24 5.17 19.46
C PHE A 343 11.27 4.85 20.55
N SER A 344 12.25 5.73 20.72
CA SER A 344 13.32 5.55 21.69
C SER A 344 12.85 5.92 23.08
N ARG A 345 13.33 5.20 24.09
CA ARG A 345 13.02 5.52 25.48
C ARG A 345 13.56 6.91 25.82
N VAL A 346 12.74 7.68 26.51
CA VAL A 346 13.07 9.00 27.02
C VAL A 346 13.35 8.83 28.52
N GLU A 347 14.47 9.38 28.98
CA GLU A 347 14.87 9.36 30.40
C GLU A 347 13.90 10.12 31.30
#